data_AF-A0A498FWW4-F1
#
_entry.id   AF-A0A498FWW4-F1
#
_cell.length_a   1.000
_cell.length_b   1.000
_cell.length_c   1.000
_cell.angle_alpha   90.00
_cell.angle_beta   90.00
_cell.angle_gamma   90.00
#
_symmetry.space_group_name_H-M   'P 1'
#
loop_
_entity.id
_entity.type
_entity.pdbx_description
1 polymer ?
#
loop_
_entity_poly.entity_id
_entity_poly.type
_entity_poly.pdbx_seq_one_letter_code
_entity_poly.pdbx_strand_id
1 'polypeptide(L)'
;MPYTDPHVAAPSLWAVRQEYGPDFQVSVTEPIDVDQRRRRLAIEEALIAVYRRESGENTTANFGRIIEGYKRSSRRENGFTGGKLVEGETEPNTEPGAGPLLWTDAEEPTSPSWMGLNWTEPEPLANAYGLPTEPGVYRIWDREEPEPLEYIGQSGNLKNRLYQHRRNRDEDLVFSYALIGEGDVKHKREQIETDLIGAHWLAADSAPRDQF
;
A
#
# COMPACT_ATOMS: atom_id res chain seq x y z
N MET A 1 14.88 -1.49 21.27
CA MET A 1 14.22 -1.73 19.96
C MET A 1 15.14 -1.30 18.82
N PRO A 2 15.24 -2.02 17.69
CA PRO A 2 16.05 -1.62 16.53
C PRO A 2 15.45 -0.39 15.81
N TYR A 3 16.24 0.27 14.96
CA TYR A 3 15.78 1.33 14.05
C TYR A 3 14.96 0.77 12.88
N THR A 4 14.34 1.65 12.11
CA THR A 4 13.54 1.31 10.91
C THR A 4 14.37 1.06 9.64
N ASP A 5 15.67 1.33 9.68
CA ASP A 5 16.64 0.94 8.66
C ASP A 5 17.41 -0.33 9.09
N PRO A 6 17.61 -1.30 8.19
CA PRO A 6 17.28 -1.26 6.76
C PRO A 6 15.81 -1.59 6.44
N HIS A 7 15.00 -2.04 7.41
CA HIS A 7 13.63 -2.48 7.13
C HIS A 7 12.58 -1.91 8.11
N VAL A 8 11.51 -1.36 7.54
CA VAL A 8 10.44 -0.62 8.23
C VAL A 8 9.74 -1.43 9.33
N ALA A 9 9.66 -2.76 9.15
CA ALA A 9 9.02 -3.71 10.07
C ALA A 9 9.89 -4.11 11.27
N ALA A 10 11.21 -3.83 11.23
CA ALA A 10 12.15 -4.33 12.25
C ALA A 10 11.77 -3.95 13.70
N PRO A 11 11.31 -2.72 14.00
CA PRO A 11 10.88 -2.37 15.35
C PRO A 11 9.65 -3.17 15.83
N SER A 12 8.69 -3.40 14.94
CA SER A 12 7.46 -4.12 15.25
C SER A 12 7.72 -5.61 15.48
N LEU A 13 8.50 -6.26 14.61
CA LEU A 13 8.91 -7.66 14.81
C LEU A 13 9.73 -7.85 16.08
N TRP A 14 10.57 -6.86 16.45
CA TRP A 14 11.24 -6.88 17.73
C TRP A 14 10.25 -6.82 18.89
N ALA A 15 9.25 -5.93 18.83
CA ALA A 15 8.22 -5.80 19.87
C ALA A 15 7.40 -7.09 20.03
N VAL A 16 6.96 -7.68 18.91
CA VAL A 16 6.28 -8.99 18.88
C VAL A 16 7.16 -10.05 19.54
N ARG A 17 8.44 -10.15 19.17
CA ARG A 17 9.36 -11.10 19.80
C ARG A 17 9.53 -10.85 21.31
N GLN A 18 9.54 -9.59 21.77
CA GLN A 18 9.61 -9.30 23.21
C GLN A 18 8.35 -9.74 23.95
N GLU A 19 7.18 -9.60 23.33
CA GLU A 19 5.89 -9.92 23.97
C GLU A 19 5.61 -11.43 24.00
N TYR A 20 5.85 -12.12 22.88
CA TYR A 20 5.56 -13.57 22.77
C TYR A 20 6.77 -14.46 23.12
N GLY A 21 7.96 -13.88 23.28
CA GLY A 21 9.14 -14.57 23.79
C GLY A 21 9.57 -15.79 22.96
N PRO A 22 9.86 -16.95 23.59
CA PRO A 22 10.40 -18.14 22.92
C PRO A 22 9.42 -18.83 21.96
N ASP A 23 8.12 -18.50 22.04
CA ASP A 23 7.08 -19.07 21.17
C ASP A 23 7.01 -18.37 19.80
N PHE A 24 7.72 -17.25 19.61
CA PHE A 24 7.78 -16.55 18.34
C PHE A 24 8.53 -17.38 17.28
N GLN A 25 7.79 -17.89 16.31
CA GLN A 25 8.31 -18.66 15.18
C GLN A 25 8.31 -17.81 13.91
N VAL A 26 9.29 -18.07 13.05
CA VAL A 26 9.40 -17.42 11.73
C VAL A 26 9.56 -18.51 10.69
N SER A 27 8.74 -18.43 9.64
CA SER A 27 8.91 -19.20 8.41
C SER A 27 9.18 -18.23 7.28
N VAL A 28 10.05 -18.63 6.35
CA VAL A 28 10.39 -17.85 5.17
C VAL A 28 10.26 -18.72 3.94
N THR A 29 9.87 -18.11 2.83
CA THR A 29 9.85 -18.73 1.51
C THR A 29 10.45 -17.76 0.50
N GLU A 30 10.97 -18.29 -0.58
CA GLU A 30 11.59 -17.52 -1.66
C GLU A 30 10.85 -17.82 -2.95
N PRO A 31 10.26 -16.81 -3.63
CA PRO A 31 9.63 -17.03 -4.91
C PRO A 31 10.68 -17.40 -5.97
N ILE A 32 10.25 -18.15 -6.98
CA ILE A 32 11.05 -18.34 -8.20
C ILE A 32 11.32 -16.95 -8.81
N ASP A 33 12.53 -16.73 -9.33
CA ASP A 33 12.98 -15.46 -9.91
C ASP A 33 13.06 -14.30 -8.90
N VAL A 34 13.54 -14.56 -7.69
CA VAL A 34 13.75 -13.54 -6.63
C VAL A 34 14.62 -12.35 -7.07
N ASP A 35 15.48 -12.56 -8.07
CA ASP A 35 16.35 -11.55 -8.68
C ASP A 35 15.55 -10.55 -9.54
N GLN A 36 14.36 -10.93 -9.99
CA GLN A 36 13.40 -10.03 -10.64
C GLN A 36 12.66 -9.19 -9.59
N ARG A 37 13.33 -8.13 -9.12
CA ARG A 37 12.83 -7.21 -8.07
C ARG A 37 11.36 -6.82 -8.23
N ARG A 38 10.94 -6.41 -9.44
CA ARG A 38 9.56 -5.95 -9.70
C ARG A 38 8.54 -7.06 -9.48
N ARG A 39 8.83 -8.27 -9.98
CA ARG A 39 8.00 -9.48 -9.78
C ARG A 39 7.93 -9.84 -8.31
N ARG A 40 9.08 -9.90 -7.62
CA ARG A 40 9.14 -10.18 -6.17
C ARG A 40 8.26 -9.22 -5.36
N LEU A 41 8.39 -7.92 -5.60
CA LEU A 41 7.61 -6.91 -4.86
C LEU A 41 6.11 -7.02 -5.14
N ALA A 42 5.70 -7.28 -6.38
CA ALA A 42 4.29 -7.46 -6.70
C ALA A 42 3.69 -8.72 -6.04
N ILE A 43 4.45 -9.82 -5.96
CA ILE A 43 4.05 -11.02 -5.23
C ILE A 43 3.91 -10.72 -3.73
N GLU A 44 4.82 -9.94 -3.14
CA GLU A 44 4.71 -9.52 -1.73
C GLU A 44 3.43 -8.73 -1.47
N GLU A 45 3.07 -7.78 -2.33
CA GLU A 45 1.80 -7.06 -2.23
C GLU A 45 0.60 -8.00 -2.41
N ALA A 46 0.64 -8.93 -3.36
CA ALA A 46 -0.42 -9.92 -3.59
C ALA A 46 -0.64 -10.84 -2.38
N LEU A 47 0.43 -11.32 -1.74
CA LEU A 47 0.33 -12.14 -0.54
C LEU A 47 -0.29 -11.37 0.63
N ILE A 48 0.05 -10.08 0.78
CA ILE A 48 -0.58 -9.22 1.81
C ILE A 48 -2.07 -9.00 1.48
N ALA A 49 -2.40 -8.73 0.23
CA ALA A 49 -3.79 -8.52 -0.21
C ALA A 49 -4.65 -9.78 0.03
N VAL A 50 -4.14 -10.97 -0.33
CA VAL A 50 -4.83 -12.25 -0.09
C VAL A 50 -4.99 -12.50 1.40
N TYR A 51 -3.95 -12.30 2.20
CA TYR A 51 -4.06 -12.41 3.66
C TYR A 51 -5.17 -11.51 4.21
N ARG A 52 -5.20 -10.24 3.80
CA ARG A 52 -6.21 -9.26 4.27
C ARG A 52 -7.61 -9.68 3.87
N ARG A 53 -7.79 -10.17 2.64
CA ARG A 53 -9.06 -10.70 2.13
C ARG A 53 -9.56 -11.88 2.97
N GLU A 54 -8.70 -12.87 3.20
CA GLU A 54 -9.08 -14.15 3.81
C GLU A 54 -9.26 -14.04 5.32
N SER A 55 -8.39 -13.28 5.98
CA SER A 55 -8.45 -13.10 7.44
C SER A 55 -9.45 -12.02 7.87
N GLY A 56 -9.75 -11.06 7.00
CA GLY A 56 -10.45 -9.83 7.39
C GLY A 56 -9.57 -8.86 8.20
N GLU A 57 -8.28 -9.16 8.37
CA GLU A 57 -7.39 -8.48 9.29
C GLU A 57 -6.25 -7.73 8.57
N ASN A 58 -5.65 -6.80 9.30
CA ASN A 58 -4.44 -6.11 8.87
C ASN A 58 -3.20 -6.86 9.36
N THR A 59 -2.16 -6.92 8.53
CA THR A 59 -0.83 -7.41 8.96
C THR A 59 -0.27 -6.59 10.13
N THR A 60 0.42 -7.26 11.05
CA THR A 60 0.93 -6.67 12.30
C THR A 60 2.11 -5.71 12.10
N ALA A 61 3.05 -6.02 11.19
CA ALA A 61 4.35 -5.35 11.12
C ALA A 61 4.62 -4.58 9.81
N ASN A 62 3.72 -4.66 8.83
CA ASN A 62 3.82 -3.89 7.58
C ASN A 62 3.30 -2.44 7.78
N PHE A 63 3.48 -1.59 6.77
CA PHE A 63 2.95 -0.21 6.73
C PHE A 63 3.44 0.70 7.87
N GLY A 64 4.60 0.37 8.46
CA GLY A 64 5.15 1.11 9.59
C GLY A 64 4.38 0.97 10.90
N ARG A 65 3.47 -0.01 11.00
CA ARG A 65 2.68 -0.26 12.21
C ARG A 65 3.51 -0.88 13.33
N ILE A 66 3.00 -0.78 14.56
CA ILE A 66 3.55 -1.43 15.75
C ILE A 66 2.41 -1.97 16.64
N ILE A 67 2.69 -3.03 17.40
CA ILE A 67 1.73 -3.59 18.37
C ILE A 67 1.46 -2.61 19.52
N GLU A 68 0.28 -2.75 20.15
CA GLU A 68 -0.11 -1.97 21.31
C GLU A 68 0.89 -2.11 22.46
N GLY A 69 1.04 -1.04 23.26
CA GLY A 69 1.97 -1.00 24.39
C GLY A 69 3.42 -0.71 24.01
N TYR A 70 3.72 -0.45 22.73
CA TYR A 70 5.07 -0.15 22.27
C TYR A 70 5.13 1.15 21.46
N LYS A 71 6.18 1.93 21.71
CA LYS A 71 6.56 3.12 20.96
C LYS A 71 7.53 2.72 19.86
N ARG A 72 7.33 3.19 18.64
CA ARG A 72 8.11 2.78 17.47
C ARG A 72 9.41 3.56 17.35
N SER A 73 10.52 2.87 17.06
CA SER A 73 11.78 3.53 16.71
C SER A 73 11.67 4.35 15.41
N SER A 74 12.52 5.36 15.27
CA SER A 74 12.66 6.11 14.03
C SER A 74 13.74 5.49 13.12
N ARG A 75 14.14 6.21 12.06
CA ARG A 75 15.37 5.92 11.32
C ARG A 75 16.58 6.29 12.18
N ARG A 76 17.71 5.62 11.97
CA ARG A 76 18.98 5.86 12.68
C ARG A 76 19.44 7.31 12.60
N GLU A 77 19.23 7.96 11.46
CA GLU A 77 19.53 9.39 11.25
C GLU A 77 18.79 10.31 12.23
N ASN A 78 17.61 9.89 12.71
CA ASN A 78 16.79 10.65 13.65
C ASN A 78 17.09 10.29 15.12
N GLY A 79 17.96 9.31 15.38
CA GLY A 79 18.50 8.99 16.71
C GLY A 79 17.51 8.51 17.78
N PHE A 80 16.26 8.21 17.43
CA PHE A 80 15.24 7.79 18.39
C PHE A 80 15.00 6.28 18.35
N THR A 81 15.16 5.64 19.50
CA THR A 81 14.83 4.21 19.68
C THR A 81 13.60 4.07 20.56
N GLY A 82 12.67 3.25 20.10
CA GLY A 82 11.43 2.95 20.81
C GLY A 82 11.59 1.86 21.87
N GLY A 83 10.46 1.48 22.48
CA GLY A 83 10.39 0.55 23.60
C GLY A 83 8.97 0.33 24.08
N LYS A 84 8.77 -0.21 25.27
CA LYS A 84 7.45 -0.23 25.91
C LYS A 84 7.00 1.21 26.20
N LEU A 85 5.75 1.51 25.92
CA LEU A 85 5.13 2.78 26.31
C LEU A 85 5.08 2.86 27.83
N VAL A 86 5.31 4.05 28.38
CA VAL A 86 5.01 4.33 29.78
C VAL A 86 3.56 4.78 29.92
N GLU A 87 3.03 4.72 31.13
CA GLU A 87 1.64 5.10 31.42
C GLU A 87 1.35 6.53 30.95
N GLY A 88 0.29 6.70 30.17
CA GLY A 88 -0.12 7.98 29.59
C GLY A 88 0.54 8.34 28.25
N GLU A 89 1.52 7.58 27.75
CA GLU A 89 2.02 7.75 26.39
C GLU A 89 1.11 7.09 25.34
N THR A 90 1.11 7.66 24.14
CA THR A 90 0.42 7.13 22.97
C THR A 90 1.40 6.91 21.82
N GLU A 91 1.04 6.01 20.90
CA GLU A 91 1.78 5.73 19.69
C GLU A 91 0.81 5.70 18.50
N PRO A 92 0.85 6.68 17.58
CA PRO A 92 -0.09 6.72 16.45
C PRO A 92 0.06 5.52 15.50
N ASN A 93 1.22 4.86 15.46
CA ASN A 93 1.42 3.68 14.61
C ASN A 93 0.70 2.41 15.12
N THR A 94 -0.02 2.47 16.25
CA THR A 94 -0.92 1.40 16.71
C THR A 94 -2.35 1.57 16.20
N GLU A 95 -2.68 2.70 15.57
CA GLU A 95 -4.02 2.97 15.07
C GLU A 95 -4.54 1.82 14.16
N PRO A 96 -5.87 1.56 14.17
CA PRO A 96 -6.48 0.62 13.25
C PRO A 96 -6.14 0.93 11.79
N GLY A 97 -5.92 -0.12 11.01
CA GLY A 97 -5.78 -0.01 9.56
C GLY A 97 -7.12 0.16 8.87
N ALA A 98 -7.09 0.38 7.56
CA ALA A 98 -8.27 0.22 6.72
C ALA A 98 -8.65 -1.27 6.66
N GLY A 99 -9.95 -1.56 6.61
CA GLY A 99 -10.42 -2.91 6.31
C GLY A 99 -9.96 -3.37 4.92
N PRO A 100 -9.98 -4.68 4.64
CA PRO A 100 -9.77 -5.16 3.27
C PRO A 100 -10.82 -4.57 2.33
N LEU A 101 -10.42 -4.30 1.09
CA LEU A 101 -11.35 -3.93 0.02
C LEU A 101 -12.37 -5.05 -0.25
N LEU A 102 -13.43 -4.75 -1.00
CA LEU A 102 -14.55 -5.69 -1.21
C LEU A 102 -14.26 -6.77 -2.26
N TRP A 103 -13.17 -6.63 -3.03
CA TRP A 103 -12.83 -7.53 -4.14
C TRP A 103 -13.90 -7.61 -5.24
N THR A 104 -14.80 -6.62 -5.32
CA THR A 104 -15.74 -6.47 -6.43
C THR A 104 -14.97 -6.30 -7.74
N ASP A 105 -15.36 -7.04 -8.79
CA ASP A 105 -14.72 -7.02 -10.11
C ASP A 105 -13.19 -7.17 -10.08
N ALA A 106 -12.64 -7.94 -9.13
CA ALA A 106 -11.18 -7.99 -8.89
C ALA A 106 -10.34 -8.34 -10.14
N GLU A 107 -10.93 -9.07 -11.09
CA GLU A 107 -10.32 -9.46 -12.37
C GLU A 107 -10.41 -8.38 -13.46
N GLU A 108 -11.05 -7.24 -13.21
CA GLU A 108 -11.24 -6.15 -14.17
C GLU A 108 -10.63 -4.83 -13.64
N PRO A 109 -9.30 -4.63 -13.76
CA PRO A 109 -8.60 -3.49 -13.17
C PRO A 109 -9.01 -2.11 -13.68
N THR A 110 -9.80 -2.04 -14.76
CA THR A 110 -10.35 -0.79 -15.34
C THR A 110 -11.84 -0.60 -15.04
N SER A 111 -12.51 -1.55 -14.37
CA SER A 111 -13.93 -1.45 -13.99
C SER A 111 -14.20 -0.20 -13.12
N PRO A 112 -15.34 0.49 -13.28
CA PRO A 112 -15.74 1.60 -12.43
C PRO A 112 -15.98 1.19 -10.97
N SER A 113 -16.22 -0.11 -10.71
CA SER A 113 -16.42 -0.69 -9.38
C SER A 113 -15.26 -1.57 -8.91
N TRP A 114 -14.10 -1.49 -9.59
CA TRP A 114 -12.93 -2.31 -9.26
C TRP A 114 -12.57 -2.23 -7.77
N MET A 115 -12.47 -3.39 -7.14
CA MET A 115 -12.22 -3.59 -5.70
C MET A 115 -13.24 -2.92 -4.77
N GLY A 116 -14.44 -2.60 -5.28
CA GLY A 116 -15.53 -1.99 -4.53
C GLY A 116 -15.35 -0.50 -4.26
N LEU A 117 -14.43 0.16 -4.96
CA LEU A 117 -14.22 1.60 -4.87
C LEU A 117 -15.05 2.34 -5.92
N ASN A 118 -15.40 3.59 -5.63
CA ASN A 118 -16.11 4.47 -6.55
C ASN A 118 -15.09 5.19 -7.45
N TRP A 119 -14.61 4.51 -8.49
CA TRP A 119 -13.67 5.08 -9.44
C TRP A 119 -14.36 6.12 -10.33
N THR A 120 -13.67 7.22 -10.62
CA THR A 120 -14.14 8.17 -11.63
C THR A 120 -14.09 7.57 -13.02
N GLU A 121 -14.87 8.14 -13.95
CA GLU A 121 -14.69 7.89 -15.37
C GLU A 121 -13.23 8.16 -15.79
N PRO A 122 -12.67 7.37 -16.71
CA PRO A 122 -11.30 7.55 -17.17
C PRO A 122 -11.16 8.81 -18.02
N GLU A 123 -10.19 9.64 -17.66
CA GLU A 123 -9.85 10.86 -18.39
C GLU A 123 -8.40 10.81 -18.90
N PRO A 124 -8.09 11.41 -20.06
CA PRO A 124 -6.70 11.60 -20.50
C PRO A 124 -5.88 12.28 -19.40
N LEU A 125 -4.65 11.84 -19.19
CA LEU A 125 -3.74 12.40 -18.19
C LEU A 125 -3.42 13.87 -18.50
N ALA A 126 -3.44 14.25 -19.78
CA ALA A 126 -3.43 15.64 -20.24
C ALA A 126 -4.47 16.52 -19.51
N ASN A 127 -5.62 15.96 -19.14
CA ASN A 127 -6.75 16.64 -18.50
C ASN A 127 -6.68 16.65 -16.97
N ALA A 128 -5.57 16.23 -16.35
CA ALA A 128 -5.37 16.27 -14.89
C ALA A 128 -5.27 17.70 -14.32
N TYR A 129 -6.38 18.43 -14.37
CA TYR A 129 -6.62 19.78 -13.83
C TYR A 129 -7.85 19.76 -12.93
N GLY A 130 -7.97 20.73 -12.01
CA GLY A 130 -9.18 20.84 -11.17
C GLY A 130 -9.43 19.66 -10.22
N LEU A 131 -8.43 18.79 -10.03
CA LEU A 131 -8.53 17.58 -9.23
C LEU A 131 -8.71 17.84 -7.72
N PRO A 132 -9.29 16.88 -6.98
CA PRO A 132 -9.44 16.96 -5.53
C PRO A 132 -8.09 17.03 -4.80
N THR A 133 -8.09 17.74 -3.66
CA THR A 133 -6.94 17.78 -2.74
C THR A 133 -7.04 16.72 -1.64
N GLU A 134 -8.15 16.00 -1.61
CA GLU A 134 -8.49 14.92 -0.69
C GLU A 134 -7.60 13.69 -0.90
N PRO A 135 -7.45 12.84 0.13
CA PRO A 135 -6.75 11.58 0.02
C PRO A 135 -7.49 10.60 -0.88
N GLY A 136 -6.73 9.78 -1.59
CA GLY A 136 -7.29 8.70 -2.40
C GLY A 136 -6.23 7.87 -3.09
N VAL A 137 -6.74 7.01 -3.97
CA VAL A 137 -5.95 6.16 -4.87
C VAL A 137 -6.25 6.53 -6.31
N TYR A 138 -5.32 6.21 -7.19
CA TYR A 138 -5.43 6.42 -8.62
C TYR A 138 -4.78 5.27 -9.36
N ARG A 139 -5.27 5.04 -10.58
CA ARG A 139 -4.70 4.11 -11.56
C ARG A 139 -4.46 4.85 -12.87
N ILE A 140 -3.41 4.46 -13.58
CA ILE A 140 -3.00 5.02 -14.88
C ILE A 140 -2.78 3.85 -15.83
N TRP A 141 -3.24 3.98 -17.08
CA TRP A 141 -3.08 2.94 -18.10
C TRP A 141 -3.15 3.51 -19.52
N ASP A 142 -2.71 2.72 -20.50
CA ASP A 142 -2.86 3.01 -21.91
C ASP A 142 -4.30 2.69 -22.37
N ARG A 143 -4.95 3.61 -23.09
CA ARG A 143 -6.35 3.42 -23.50
C ARG A 143 -6.53 2.28 -24.50
N GLU A 144 -5.56 2.05 -25.38
CA GLU A 144 -5.60 1.01 -26.40
C GLU A 144 -5.13 -0.34 -25.85
N GLU A 145 -4.16 -0.32 -24.93
CA GLU A 145 -3.62 -1.51 -24.26
C GLU A 145 -3.71 -1.41 -22.71
N PRO A 146 -4.92 -1.56 -22.15
CA PRO A 146 -5.20 -1.24 -20.76
C PRO A 146 -4.54 -2.15 -19.72
N GLU A 147 -4.12 -3.35 -20.12
CA GLU A 147 -3.53 -4.33 -19.22
C GLU A 147 -2.15 -4.83 -19.70
N PRO A 148 -1.18 -4.97 -18.78
CA PRO A 148 -1.23 -4.54 -17.38
C PRO A 148 -1.33 -3.01 -17.26
N LEU A 149 -1.89 -2.51 -16.16
CA LEU A 149 -1.95 -1.07 -15.88
C LEU A 149 -0.53 -0.48 -15.93
N GLU A 150 -0.41 0.82 -16.22
CA GLU A 150 0.90 1.49 -16.14
C GLU A 150 1.32 1.70 -14.69
N TYR A 151 0.39 2.13 -13.85
CA TYR A 151 0.70 2.49 -12.47
C TYR A 151 -0.53 2.46 -11.57
N ILE A 152 -0.34 2.01 -10.33
CA ILE A 152 -1.31 2.15 -9.24
C ILE A 152 -0.64 2.96 -8.15
N GLY A 153 -1.35 3.97 -7.63
CA GLY A 153 -0.78 4.86 -6.64
C GLY A 153 -1.77 5.36 -5.61
N GLN A 154 -1.26 5.83 -4.47
CA GLN A 154 -2.00 6.63 -3.51
C GLN A 154 -1.44 8.05 -3.31
N SER A 155 -2.27 8.94 -2.77
CA SER A 155 -1.83 10.24 -2.31
C SER A 155 -2.72 10.76 -1.18
N GLY A 156 -2.14 11.56 -0.28
CA GLY A 156 -2.90 12.43 0.61
C GLY A 156 -3.39 13.72 -0.07
N ASN A 157 -2.93 13.97 -1.30
CA ASN A 157 -3.34 15.09 -2.14
C ASN A 157 -3.30 14.64 -3.61
N LEU A 158 -4.44 14.21 -4.14
CA LEU A 158 -4.54 13.67 -5.50
C LEU A 158 -4.15 14.70 -6.56
N LYS A 159 -4.58 15.96 -6.41
CA LYS A 159 -4.25 17.06 -7.32
C LYS A 159 -2.75 17.19 -7.55
N ASN A 160 -1.96 17.29 -6.49
CA ASN A 160 -0.51 17.43 -6.62
C ASN A 160 0.12 16.21 -7.28
N ARG A 161 -0.34 15.01 -6.91
CA ARG A 161 0.25 13.75 -7.38
C ARG A 161 -0.06 13.47 -8.85
N LEU A 162 -1.29 13.63 -9.28
CA LEU A 162 -1.69 13.43 -10.67
C LEU A 162 -1.16 14.54 -11.59
N TYR A 163 -1.07 15.79 -11.10
CA TYR A 163 -0.37 16.85 -11.82
C TYR A 163 1.11 16.53 -12.05
N GLN A 164 1.77 15.91 -11.06
CA GLN A 164 3.16 15.44 -11.22
C GLN A 164 3.27 14.35 -12.29
N HIS A 165 2.36 13.36 -12.29
CA HIS A 165 2.34 12.31 -13.31
C HIS A 165 2.14 12.88 -14.71
N ARG A 166 1.17 13.78 -14.88
CA ARG A 166 0.94 14.47 -16.15
C ARG A 166 2.20 15.15 -16.72
N ARG A 167 3.06 15.70 -15.87
CA ARG A 167 4.29 16.37 -16.33
C ARG A 167 5.40 15.42 -16.75
N ASN A 168 5.33 14.17 -16.34
CA ASN A 168 6.46 13.22 -16.41
C ASN A 168 6.11 11.93 -17.16
N ARG A 169 4.89 11.78 -17.65
CA ARG A 169 4.37 10.62 -18.38
C ARG A 169 3.78 11.06 -19.71
N ASP A 170 3.54 10.09 -20.58
CA ASP A 170 2.81 10.30 -21.82
C ASP A 170 1.41 10.88 -21.54
N GLU A 171 1.01 11.87 -22.34
CA GLU A 171 -0.25 12.58 -22.17
C GLU A 171 -1.47 11.79 -22.67
N ASP A 172 -1.23 10.79 -23.53
CA ASP A 172 -2.24 9.89 -24.09
C ASP A 172 -2.68 8.79 -23.12
N LEU A 173 -1.90 8.55 -22.04
CA LEU A 173 -2.33 7.69 -20.95
C LEU A 173 -3.60 8.25 -20.32
N VAL A 174 -4.46 7.36 -19.84
CA VAL A 174 -5.65 7.73 -19.07
C VAL A 174 -5.44 7.49 -17.58
N PHE A 175 -6.16 8.23 -16.76
CA PHE A 175 -6.21 8.01 -15.33
C PHE A 175 -7.64 7.97 -14.81
N SER A 176 -7.81 7.33 -13.68
CA SER A 176 -9.03 7.32 -12.88
C SER A 176 -8.63 7.27 -11.41
N TYR A 177 -9.42 7.89 -10.55
CA TYR A 177 -9.14 7.95 -9.12
C TYR A 177 -10.38 7.61 -8.29
N ALA A 178 -10.15 7.23 -7.04
CA ALA A 178 -11.18 7.04 -6.05
C ALA A 178 -10.78 7.77 -4.76
N LEU A 179 -11.72 8.54 -4.20
CA LEU A 179 -11.53 9.15 -2.89
C LEU A 179 -11.67 8.10 -1.79
N ILE A 180 -10.84 8.20 -0.76
CA ILE A 180 -10.87 7.27 0.38
C ILE A 180 -11.17 8.08 1.63
N GLY A 181 -12.41 7.97 2.14
CA GLY A 181 -12.84 8.70 3.33
C GLY A 181 -12.04 8.36 4.59
N GLU A 182 -11.55 7.13 4.72
CA GLU A 182 -10.66 6.72 5.81
C GLU A 182 -9.17 6.97 5.53
N GLY A 183 -8.86 7.59 4.39
CA GLY A 183 -7.53 7.66 3.82
C GLY A 183 -6.66 8.80 4.35
N ASP A 184 -7.02 9.49 5.44
CA ASP A 184 -6.23 10.62 5.93
C ASP A 184 -4.83 10.19 6.42
N VAL A 185 -4.73 8.98 6.98
CA VAL A 185 -3.48 8.43 7.50
C VAL A 185 -2.76 7.59 6.45
N LYS A 186 -1.43 7.75 6.38
CA LYS A 186 -0.60 7.15 5.33
C LYS A 186 -0.70 5.62 5.28
N HIS A 187 -0.65 4.93 6.42
CA HIS A 187 -0.66 3.46 6.45
C HIS A 187 -1.97 2.89 5.89
N LYS A 188 -3.11 3.58 6.09
CA LYS A 188 -4.40 3.17 5.53
C LYS A 188 -4.40 3.26 4.00
N ARG A 189 -3.79 4.30 3.44
CA ARG A 189 -3.63 4.42 1.98
C ARG A 189 -2.67 3.38 1.42
N GLU A 190 -1.55 3.12 2.10
CA GLU A 190 -0.61 2.06 1.69
C GLU A 190 -1.28 0.68 1.70
N GLN A 191 -2.12 0.40 2.70
CA GLN A 191 -2.90 -0.85 2.77
C GLN A 191 -3.87 -1.02 1.60
N ILE A 192 -4.56 0.05 1.23
CA ILE A 192 -5.49 0.04 0.09
C ILE A 192 -4.71 -0.08 -1.22
N GLU A 193 -3.61 0.65 -1.38
CA GLU A 193 -2.71 0.54 -2.54
C GLU A 193 -2.16 -0.88 -2.69
N THR A 194 -1.76 -1.53 -1.59
CA THR A 194 -1.38 -2.95 -1.56
C THR A 194 -2.49 -3.86 -2.03
N ASP A 195 -3.72 -3.67 -1.55
CA ASP A 195 -4.88 -4.48 -1.99
C ASP A 195 -5.09 -4.35 -3.50
N LEU A 196 -4.96 -3.15 -4.07
CA LEU A 196 -5.10 -2.88 -5.50
C LEU A 196 -3.96 -3.50 -6.33
N ILE A 197 -2.70 -3.32 -5.91
CA ILE A 197 -1.55 -3.91 -6.61
C ILE A 197 -1.62 -5.44 -6.55
N GLY A 198 -2.00 -5.99 -5.40
CA GLY A 198 -2.17 -7.42 -5.22
C GLY A 198 -3.27 -8.02 -6.10
N ALA A 199 -4.44 -7.37 -6.16
CA ALA A 199 -5.51 -7.78 -7.05
C ALA A 199 -5.11 -7.68 -8.54
N HIS A 200 -4.42 -6.60 -8.93
CA HIS A 200 -3.90 -6.44 -10.28
C HIS A 200 -2.90 -7.56 -10.65
N TRP A 201 -1.97 -7.89 -9.75
CA TRP A 201 -1.05 -9.01 -9.94
C TRP A 201 -1.79 -10.34 -10.15
N LEU A 202 -2.82 -10.61 -9.35
CA LEU A 202 -3.61 -11.84 -9.46
C LEU A 202 -4.40 -11.93 -10.76
N ALA A 203 -4.87 -10.80 -11.29
CA ALA A 203 -5.60 -10.74 -12.56
C ALA A 203 -4.66 -10.85 -13.78
N ALA A 204 -3.51 -10.18 -13.75
CA ALA A 204 -2.65 -10.00 -14.91
C ALA A 204 -1.35 -10.84 -14.89
N ASP A 205 -1.09 -11.61 -13.84
CA ASP A 205 0.18 -12.34 -13.55
C ASP A 205 1.45 -11.47 -13.78
N SER A 206 1.29 -10.16 -13.57
CA SER A 206 2.32 -9.17 -13.82
C SER A 206 2.07 -7.92 -13.00
N ALA A 207 3.15 -7.23 -12.62
CA ALA A 207 3.06 -5.95 -11.94
C ALA A 207 2.60 -4.87 -12.94
N PRO A 208 2.00 -3.76 -12.48
CA PRO A 208 1.86 -2.59 -13.33
C PRO A 208 3.21 -2.18 -13.91
N ARG A 209 3.23 -1.72 -15.18
CA ARG A 209 4.48 -1.63 -15.98
C ARG A 209 5.56 -0.78 -15.31
N ASP A 210 5.17 0.36 -14.74
CA ASP A 210 6.05 1.31 -14.05
C ASP A 210 5.98 1.22 -12.51
N GLN A 211 5.53 0.08 -11.98
CA GLN A 211 5.53 -0.19 -10.54
C GLN A 211 6.92 -0.68 -10.08
N PHE A 212 7.37 -0.18 -8.92
CA PHE A 212 8.58 -0.58 -8.16
C PHE A 212 9.97 -0.19 -8.66
#